data_AF-A0A928DR21-F1
#
_entry.id   AF-A0A928DR21-F1
#
_cell.length_a   1.000
_cell.length_b   1.000
_cell.length_c   1.000
_cell.angle_alpha   90.00
_cell.angle_beta   90.00
_cell.angle_gamma   90.00
#
_symmetry.space_group_name_H-M   'P 1'
#
loop_
_entity.id
_entity.type
_entity.pdbx_description
1 polymer ?
#
loop_
_entity_poly.entity_id
_entity_poly.type
_entity_poly.pdbx_seq_one_letter_code
_entity_poly.pdbx_strand_id
1 'polypeptide(L)'
;MAKIKFGKEGHLELEITPLTIWSNPGSEGEFMEYQLGLYCEGEPVFSSAVQEKLVAVKDEESIYLSDFIAETLAKREDNNWIMLEPKASFYMRPGTPAMGCCSSYNAPDNFFLQITLEQNIFAGEDKVFGPYCNTGLNINFEAPRKAWEQFARDIRAEEEDFDEEEETEE
;
A
#
# COMPACT_ATOMS: atom_id res chain seq x y z
N MET A 1 9.03 -8.52 -4.26
CA MET A 1 7.91 -8.58 -3.33
C MET A 1 8.34 -7.97 -1.99
N ALA A 2 7.70 -6.87 -1.59
CA ALA A 2 7.98 -6.20 -0.32
C ALA A 2 7.10 -6.78 0.81
N LYS A 3 7.67 -6.97 2.00
CA LYS A 3 6.95 -7.53 3.16
C LYS A 3 7.19 -6.73 4.43
N ILE A 4 6.15 -6.57 5.24
CA ILE A 4 6.26 -6.01 6.58
C ILE A 4 5.43 -6.84 7.57
N LYS A 5 6.05 -7.17 8.72
CA LYS A 5 5.44 -8.00 9.78
C LYS A 5 4.91 -7.16 10.93
N PHE A 6 3.78 -7.57 11.49
CA PHE A 6 3.05 -6.87 12.55
C PHE A 6 2.74 -7.77 13.75
N GLY A 7 2.58 -7.12 14.91
CA GLY A 7 2.33 -7.79 16.20
C GLY A 7 3.61 -8.17 16.95
N LYS A 8 3.48 -8.52 18.24
CA LYS A 8 4.64 -8.86 19.11
C LYS A 8 5.48 -10.04 18.60
N GLU A 9 4.86 -10.93 17.85
CA GLU A 9 5.47 -12.14 17.32
C GLU A 9 5.55 -12.12 15.77
N GLY A 10 5.15 -11.02 15.13
CA GLY A 10 5.17 -10.91 13.67
C GLY A 10 4.19 -11.84 12.95
N HIS A 11 3.10 -12.22 13.61
CA HIS A 11 2.15 -13.21 13.09
C HIS A 11 1.35 -12.72 11.89
N LEU A 12 1.12 -11.41 11.76
CA LEU A 12 0.46 -10.82 10.60
C LEU A 12 1.52 -10.23 9.67
N GLU A 13 1.39 -10.48 8.37
CA GLU A 13 2.31 -9.96 7.35
C GLU A 13 1.50 -9.27 6.24
N LEU A 14 1.84 -8.02 5.94
CA LEU A 14 1.40 -7.34 4.72
C LEU A 14 2.47 -7.56 3.65
N GLU A 15 2.02 -7.94 2.47
CA GLU A 15 2.82 -8.12 1.27
C GLU A 15 2.29 -7.20 0.18
N ILE A 16 3.19 -6.47 -0.47
CA ILE A 16 2.87 -5.68 -1.65
C ILE A 16 3.82 -6.09 -2.77
N THR A 17 3.24 -6.50 -3.89
CA THR A 17 3.99 -6.97 -5.07
C THR A 17 3.57 -6.13 -6.26
N PRO A 18 4.46 -5.31 -6.83
CA PRO A 18 4.25 -4.74 -8.16
C PRO A 18 4.16 -5.89 -9.18
N LEU A 19 3.14 -5.87 -10.04
CA LEU A 19 2.84 -6.94 -10.99
C LEU A 19 3.22 -6.58 -12.42
N THR A 20 2.91 -5.36 -12.86
CA THR A 20 3.10 -4.94 -14.25
C THR A 20 3.10 -3.40 -14.33
N ILE A 21 3.98 -2.86 -15.17
CA ILE A 21 3.96 -1.46 -15.64
C ILE A 21 3.43 -1.42 -17.07
N TRP A 22 2.60 -0.43 -17.39
CA TRP A 22 2.24 -0.13 -18.77
C TRP A 22 1.98 1.36 -18.98
N SER A 23 2.18 1.82 -20.22
CA SER A 23 1.83 3.18 -20.65
C SER A 23 0.78 3.12 -21.76
N ASN A 24 -0.14 4.09 -21.78
CA ASN A 24 -1.08 4.22 -22.89
C ASN A 24 -0.40 4.96 -24.05
N PRO A 25 -0.68 4.62 -25.32
CA PRO A 25 -0.18 5.40 -26.45
C PRO A 25 -0.60 6.88 -26.37
N GLY A 26 0.36 7.77 -26.18
CA GLY A 26 0.13 9.22 -25.99
C GLY A 26 0.04 9.69 -24.54
N SER A 27 0.29 8.80 -23.57
CA SER A 27 0.48 9.09 -22.14
C SER A 27 1.92 9.57 -21.89
N GLU A 28 2.10 10.52 -20.98
CA GLU A 28 3.45 10.93 -20.50
C GLU A 28 3.89 10.16 -19.25
N GLY A 29 2.99 9.38 -18.63
CA GLY A 29 3.33 8.55 -17.49
C GLY A 29 2.73 7.14 -17.51
N GLU A 30 3.06 6.41 -16.45
CA GLU A 30 2.87 4.97 -16.33
C GLU A 30 1.72 4.62 -15.40
N PHE A 31 1.11 3.48 -15.70
CA PHE A 31 0.20 2.76 -14.84
C PHE A 31 0.99 1.62 -14.19
N MET A 32 0.79 1.40 -12.89
CA MET A 32 1.45 0.33 -12.15
C MET A 32 0.42 -0.46 -11.36
N GLU A 33 0.40 -1.78 -11.55
CA GLU A 33 -0.47 -2.69 -10.81
C GLU A 33 0.23 -3.27 -9.57
N TYR A 34 -0.42 -3.18 -8.41
CA TYR A 34 0.05 -3.71 -7.13
C TYR A 34 -0.89 -4.79 -6.62
N GLN A 35 -0.36 -5.96 -6.30
CA GLN A 35 -1.07 -6.98 -5.54
C GLN A 35 -0.89 -6.78 -4.04
N LEU A 36 -2.01 -6.77 -3.29
CA LEU A 36 -2.01 -6.69 -1.83
C LEU A 36 -2.27 -8.07 -1.21
N GLY A 37 -1.29 -8.59 -0.49
CA GLY A 37 -1.38 -9.85 0.26
C GLY A 37 -1.43 -9.59 1.77
N LEU A 38 -2.29 -10.34 2.48
CA LEU A 38 -2.29 -10.38 3.94
C LEU A 38 -2.15 -11.84 4.39
N TYR A 39 -1.16 -12.11 5.23
CA TYR A 39 -0.86 -13.46 5.71
C TYR A 39 -0.88 -13.50 7.23
N CYS A 40 -1.29 -14.65 7.78
CA CYS A 40 -1.20 -14.97 9.18
C CYS A 40 -0.40 -16.26 9.33
N GLU A 41 0.75 -16.22 10.00
CA GLU A 41 1.64 -17.38 10.17
C GLU A 41 2.03 -18.07 8.85
N GLY A 42 2.16 -17.28 7.77
CA GLY A 42 2.47 -17.77 6.42
C GLY A 42 1.25 -18.24 5.61
N GLU A 43 0.07 -18.32 6.23
CA GLU A 43 -1.17 -18.69 5.55
C GLU A 43 -1.90 -17.43 5.04
N PRO A 44 -2.40 -17.42 3.79
CA PRO A 44 -3.13 -16.27 3.27
C PRO A 44 -4.44 -16.06 4.05
N VAL A 45 -4.65 -14.85 4.56
CA VAL A 45 -5.89 -14.46 5.25
C VAL A 45 -7.04 -14.36 4.26
N PHE A 46 -6.75 -13.97 3.02
CA PHE A 46 -7.74 -13.86 1.96
C PHE A 46 -7.89 -15.19 1.21
N SER A 47 -9.13 -15.54 0.89
CA SER A 47 -9.42 -16.66 -0.02
C SER A 47 -8.93 -16.33 -1.44
N SER A 48 -8.55 -17.36 -2.21
CA SER A 48 -8.13 -17.22 -3.61
C SER A 48 -9.12 -16.44 -4.48
N ALA A 49 -10.44 -16.60 -4.23
CA ALA A 49 -11.50 -15.88 -4.96
C ALA A 49 -11.52 -14.35 -4.75
N VAL A 50 -10.74 -13.84 -3.80
CA VAL A 50 -10.64 -12.40 -3.47
C VAL A 50 -9.23 -11.87 -3.77
N GLN A 51 -8.24 -12.72 -4.01
CA GLN A 51 -6.85 -12.27 -4.26
C GLN A 51 -6.74 -11.43 -5.54
N GLU A 52 -7.41 -11.82 -6.62
CA GLU A 52 -7.48 -11.04 -7.88
C GLU A 52 -8.17 -9.67 -7.71
N LYS A 53 -8.93 -9.51 -6.62
CA LYS A 53 -9.65 -8.28 -6.27
C LYS A 53 -8.84 -7.36 -5.36
N LEU A 54 -7.73 -7.84 -4.82
CA LEU A 54 -6.83 -7.04 -3.97
C LEU A 54 -5.72 -6.40 -4.79
N VAL A 55 -5.99 -6.23 -6.07
CA VAL A 55 -5.13 -5.58 -7.03
C VAL A 55 -5.52 -4.11 -7.09
N ALA A 56 -4.54 -3.22 -7.04
CA ALA A 56 -4.71 -1.79 -7.02
C ALA A 56 -3.70 -1.14 -7.98
N VAL A 57 -4.11 -0.14 -8.73
CA VAL A 57 -3.39 0.42 -9.87
C VAL A 57 -3.13 1.90 -9.60
N LYS A 58 -1.87 2.30 -9.62
CA LYS A 58 -1.49 3.72 -9.70
C LYS A 58 -1.82 4.20 -11.11
N ASP A 59 -2.62 5.25 -11.22
CA ASP A 59 -2.85 5.94 -12.48
C ASP A 59 -1.71 6.90 -12.81
N GLU A 60 -1.68 7.46 -14.01
CA GLU A 60 -0.62 8.36 -14.49
C GLU A 60 -0.33 9.52 -13.53
N GLU A 61 -1.37 10.12 -12.93
CA GLU A 61 -1.27 11.32 -12.09
C GLU A 61 -0.84 11.01 -10.64
N SER A 62 -1.01 9.77 -10.19
CA SER A 62 -0.66 9.34 -8.84
C SER A 62 0.84 9.04 -8.71
N ILE A 63 1.40 9.34 -7.53
CA ILE A 63 2.80 8.97 -7.20
C ILE A 63 2.92 7.47 -6.91
N TYR A 64 4.15 6.95 -7.00
CA TYR A 64 4.46 5.59 -6.58
C TYR A 64 4.14 5.36 -5.09
N LEU A 65 3.73 4.14 -4.75
CA LEU A 65 3.37 3.82 -3.37
C LEU A 65 4.58 3.90 -2.43
N SER A 66 5.76 3.53 -2.91
CA SER A 66 7.01 3.71 -2.15
C SER A 66 7.29 5.17 -1.81
N ASP A 67 7.13 6.06 -2.78
CA ASP A 67 7.34 7.50 -2.64
C ASP A 67 6.30 8.11 -1.68
N PHE A 68 5.02 7.72 -1.78
CA PHE A 68 4.00 8.12 -0.81
C PHE A 68 4.40 7.80 0.64
N ILE A 69 4.90 6.58 0.89
CA ILE A 69 5.34 6.16 2.22
C ILE A 69 6.57 6.98 2.63
N ALA A 70 7.59 7.08 1.76
CA ALA A 70 8.83 7.79 2.05
C ALA A 70 8.61 9.28 2.36
N GLU A 71 7.78 9.96 1.57
CA GLU A 71 7.42 11.36 1.78
C GLU A 71 6.66 11.57 3.09
N THR A 72 5.69 10.70 3.40
CA THR A 72 4.92 10.77 4.65
C THR A 72 5.84 10.63 5.86
N LEU A 73 6.79 9.69 5.82
CA LEU A 73 7.78 9.48 6.89
C LEU A 73 8.71 10.68 7.07
N ALA A 74 9.08 11.35 5.97
CA ALA A 74 9.95 12.53 5.98
C ALA A 74 9.24 13.78 6.50
N LYS A 75 8.04 14.07 5.98
CA LYS A 75 7.27 15.28 6.29
C LYS A 75 6.56 15.22 7.65
N ARG A 76 6.24 14.00 8.14
CA ARG A 76 5.46 13.77 9.37
C ARG A 76 4.10 14.50 9.36
N GLU A 77 3.51 14.69 8.19
CA GLU A 77 2.23 15.38 8.07
C GLU A 77 1.09 14.50 8.61
N ASP A 78 0.14 15.13 9.30
CA ASP A 78 -1.09 14.47 9.71
C ASP A 78 -2.08 14.55 8.55
N ASN A 79 -2.50 13.37 8.04
CA ASN A 79 -3.48 13.15 6.96
C ASN A 79 -2.95 13.05 5.53
N ASN A 80 -2.03 12.11 5.29
CA ASN A 80 -1.62 11.75 3.94
C ASN A 80 -2.51 10.62 3.42
N TRP A 81 -3.00 10.76 2.19
CA TRP A 81 -3.74 9.71 1.52
C TRP A 81 -3.35 9.63 0.04
N ILE A 82 -3.41 8.42 -0.49
CA ILE A 82 -3.33 8.13 -1.92
C ILE A 82 -4.44 7.14 -2.28
N MET A 83 -4.98 7.26 -3.48
CA MET A 83 -6.01 6.37 -4.01
C MET A 83 -5.44 5.66 -5.24
N LEU A 84 -5.61 4.34 -5.27
CA LEU A 84 -5.24 3.46 -6.38
C LEU A 84 -6.51 2.81 -6.95
N GLU A 85 -6.55 2.46 -8.22
CA GLU A 85 -7.71 1.90 -8.92
C GLU A 85 -7.63 0.37 -9.13
N PRO A 86 -8.68 -0.44 -8.97
CA PRO A 86 -9.99 -0.09 -8.46
C PRO A 86 -9.94 0.29 -6.98
N LYS A 87 -10.25 1.57 -6.71
CA LYS A 87 -10.49 2.24 -5.43
C LYS A 87 -9.94 1.56 -4.14
N ALA A 88 -8.65 1.28 -4.07
CA ALA A 88 -7.94 1.03 -2.82
C ALA A 88 -7.36 2.34 -2.29
N SER A 89 -7.71 2.75 -1.07
CA SER A 89 -7.20 3.97 -0.45
C SER A 89 -6.20 3.65 0.64
N PHE A 90 -5.04 4.28 0.58
CA PHE A 90 -3.98 4.18 1.58
C PHE A 90 -3.94 5.48 2.35
N TYR A 91 -4.04 5.40 3.67
CA TYR A 91 -3.97 6.54 4.57
C TYR A 91 -2.82 6.32 5.56
N MET A 92 -1.89 7.27 5.64
CA MET A 92 -0.73 7.17 6.52
C MET A 92 -0.58 8.43 7.38
N ARG A 93 -0.26 8.23 8.66
CA ARG A 93 0.01 9.31 9.61
C ARG A 93 1.01 8.90 10.69
N PRO A 94 1.66 9.86 11.37
CA PRO A 94 2.36 9.61 12.62
C PRO A 94 1.45 8.97 13.68
N GLY A 95 2.00 8.03 14.44
CA GLY A 95 1.36 7.46 15.61
C GLY A 95 1.15 8.53 16.68
N THR A 96 0.02 8.49 17.38
CA THR A 96 -0.26 9.48 18.43
C THR A 96 0.60 9.15 19.64
N PRO A 97 1.47 10.06 20.11
CA PRO A 97 2.22 9.82 21.34
C PRO A 97 1.25 9.66 22.51
N ALA A 98 1.49 8.68 23.39
CA ALA A 98 0.65 8.46 24.57
C ALA A 98 0.62 9.73 25.44
N MET A 99 -0.58 10.26 25.70
CA MET A 99 -0.73 11.47 26.51
C MET A 99 -0.28 11.23 27.97
N GLY A 100 0.57 12.10 28.51
CA GLY A 100 0.71 12.28 29.96
C GLY A 100 1.91 11.62 30.66
N CYS A 101 2.94 11.14 29.95
CA CYS A 101 4.16 10.63 30.59
C CYS A 101 5.41 11.33 30.05
N CYS A 102 6.32 11.75 30.94
CA CYS A 102 7.62 12.37 30.60
C CYS A 102 8.54 11.48 29.74
N SER A 103 8.11 10.25 29.43
CA SER A 103 8.74 9.30 28.52
C SER A 103 8.43 9.53 27.04
N SER A 104 7.67 10.57 26.67
CA SER A 104 7.36 10.92 25.27
C SER A 104 8.61 11.11 24.40
N TYR A 105 9.76 11.49 24.99
CA TYR A 105 11.05 11.60 24.30
C TYR A 105 11.70 10.24 23.94
N ASN A 106 11.30 9.14 24.59
CA ASN A 106 11.83 7.79 24.36
C ASN A 106 10.80 6.84 23.74
N ALA A 107 9.62 7.34 23.37
CA ALA A 107 8.61 6.53 22.71
C ALA A 107 9.07 6.18 21.28
N PRO A 108 8.78 4.95 20.80
CA PRO A 108 9.10 4.59 19.43
C PRO A 108 8.34 5.50 18.46
N ASP A 109 9.05 6.02 17.46
CA ASP A 109 8.51 6.87 16.40
C ASP A 109 7.67 6.01 15.45
N ASN A 110 6.45 5.69 15.85
CA ASN A 110 5.55 4.82 15.10
C ASN A 110 4.78 5.60 14.04
N PHE A 111 4.40 4.89 12.99
CA PHE A 111 3.44 5.38 11.99
C PHE A 111 2.33 4.36 11.81
N PHE A 112 1.15 4.89 11.50
CA PHE A 112 -0.05 4.14 11.21
C PHE A 112 -0.32 4.18 9.71
N LEU A 113 -0.61 3.02 9.12
CA LEU A 113 -1.11 2.87 7.76
C LEU A 113 -2.48 2.17 7.81
N GLN A 114 -3.48 2.76 7.17
CA GLN A 114 -4.77 2.14 6.92
C GLN A 114 -4.94 1.89 5.42
N ILE A 115 -5.31 0.67 5.06
CA ILE A 115 -5.72 0.28 3.71
C ILE A 115 -7.23 0.10 3.72
N THR A 116 -7.92 0.83 2.85
CA THR A 116 -9.38 0.76 2.69
C THR A 116 -9.69 0.21 1.30
N LEU A 117 -10.47 -0.85 1.22
CA LEU A 117 -10.88 -1.45 -0.04
C LEU A 117 -12.31 -0.97 -0.37
N GLU A 118 -12.50 -0.23 -1.46
CA GLU A 118 -13.83 0.30 -1.82
C GLU A 118 -14.54 -0.62 -2.85
N GLN A 119 -15.88 -0.70 -2.82
CA GLN A 119 -16.64 -1.79 -3.49
C GLN A 119 -16.58 -1.84 -5.02
N ASN A 120 -15.95 -0.89 -5.72
CA ASN A 120 -15.75 -1.05 -7.17
C ASN A 120 -14.93 -2.31 -7.50
N ILE A 121 -14.12 -2.77 -6.55
CA ILE A 121 -13.36 -4.02 -6.58
C ILE A 121 -14.25 -5.28 -6.72
N PHE A 122 -15.48 -5.28 -6.21
CA PHE A 122 -16.35 -6.47 -6.14
C PHE A 122 -17.50 -6.46 -7.15
N ALA A 123 -17.72 -5.35 -7.85
CA ALA A 123 -18.70 -5.28 -8.93
C ALA A 123 -18.11 -6.03 -10.14
N GLY A 124 -18.46 -7.32 -10.27
CA GLY A 124 -18.09 -8.11 -11.45
C GLY A 124 -18.44 -7.41 -12.76
N GLU A 125 -17.76 -7.81 -13.84
CA GLU A 125 -17.70 -7.19 -15.18
C GLU A 125 -19.05 -6.73 -15.79
N ASP A 126 -20.19 -7.19 -15.26
CA ASP A 126 -21.54 -6.91 -15.76
C ASP A 126 -22.37 -5.92 -14.91
N LYS A 127 -21.83 -5.21 -13.91
CA LYS A 127 -22.64 -4.28 -13.07
C LYS A 127 -22.19 -2.83 -13.15
N VAL A 128 -22.98 -2.08 -13.92
CA VAL A 128 -23.04 -0.62 -14.04
C VAL A 128 -22.74 0.10 -12.72
N PHE A 129 -21.72 0.96 -12.77
CA PHE A 129 -21.27 1.92 -11.74
C PHE A 129 -22.41 2.49 -10.89
N GLY A 130 -22.52 2.01 -9.64
CA GLY A 130 -23.30 2.66 -8.59
C GLY A 130 -22.49 3.75 -7.87
N PRO A 131 -23.13 4.65 -7.10
CA PRO A 131 -22.41 5.58 -6.21
C PRO A 131 -21.56 4.80 -5.19
N TYR A 132 -20.39 5.35 -4.85
CA TYR A 132 -19.40 4.77 -3.94
C TYR A 132 -20.03 4.08 -2.73
N CYS A 133 -19.67 2.82 -2.53
CA CYS A 133 -20.02 2.07 -1.32
C CYS A 133 -18.74 1.50 -0.70
N ASN A 134 -18.41 1.96 0.50
CA ASN A 134 -17.31 1.41 1.27
C ASN A 134 -17.61 -0.06 1.58
N THR A 135 -16.67 -0.98 1.34
CA THR A 135 -16.86 -2.41 1.65
C THR A 135 -17.01 -2.67 3.16
N GLY A 136 -16.64 -1.69 3.98
CA GLY A 136 -16.45 -1.78 5.42
C GLY A 136 -15.09 -2.37 5.79
N LEU A 137 -14.25 -2.76 4.81
CA LEU A 137 -12.97 -3.43 5.07
C LEU A 137 -11.84 -2.41 5.15
N ASN A 138 -11.47 -2.09 6.38
CA ASN A 138 -10.29 -1.30 6.73
C ASN A 138 -9.26 -2.21 7.41
N ILE A 139 -8.06 -2.23 6.88
CA ILE A 139 -6.94 -2.98 7.44
C ILE A 139 -5.95 -1.97 8.00
N ASN A 140 -5.65 -2.11 9.28
CA ASN A 140 -4.93 -1.11 10.06
C ASN A 140 -3.61 -1.69 10.55
N PHE A 141 -2.53 -0.96 10.30
CA PHE A 141 -1.18 -1.36 10.61
C PHE A 141 -0.47 -0.26 11.39
N GLU A 142 0.25 -0.64 12.44
CA GLU A 142 1.12 0.27 13.17
C GLU A 142 2.49 -0.37 13.31
N ALA A 143 3.53 0.36 12.88
CA ALA A 143 4.91 -0.09 12.98
C ALA A 143 5.88 1.08 13.20
N PRO A 144 7.09 0.82 13.73
CA PRO A 144 8.12 1.84 13.87
C PRO A 144 8.56 2.40 12.52
N ARG A 145 8.94 3.68 12.48
CA ARG A 145 9.46 4.39 11.31
C ARG A 145 10.49 3.58 10.51
N LYS A 146 11.47 2.97 11.18
CA LYS A 146 12.51 2.18 10.52
C LYS A 146 11.96 0.98 9.73
N ALA A 147 10.89 0.35 10.21
CA ALA A 147 10.26 -0.77 9.51
C ALA A 147 9.55 -0.28 8.25
N TRP A 148 8.85 0.85 8.34
CA TRP A 148 8.23 1.50 7.19
C TRP A 148 9.25 2.03 6.18
N GLU A 149 10.38 2.57 6.63
CA GLU A 149 11.48 3.01 5.75
C GLU A 149 12.07 1.84 4.97
N GLN A 150 12.28 0.70 5.63
CA GLN A 150 12.75 -0.51 4.94
C GLN A 150 11.69 -1.00 3.94
N PHE A 151 10.43 -1.07 4.36
CA PHE A 151 9.33 -1.50 3.50
C PHE A 151 9.17 -0.62 2.26
N ALA A 152 9.28 0.70 2.40
CA ALA A 152 9.24 1.63 1.26
C ALA A 152 10.40 1.39 0.28
N ARG A 153 11.61 1.12 0.79
CA ARG A 153 12.77 0.77 -0.06
C ARG A 153 12.58 -0.55 -0.78
N ASP A 154 12.01 -1.54 -0.10
CA ASP A 154 11.75 -2.84 -0.70
C ASP A 154 10.67 -2.74 -1.78
N ILE A 155 9.62 -1.91 -1.60
CA ILE A 155 8.66 -1.63 -2.67
C ILE A 155 9.36 -0.94 -3.84
N ARG A 156 10.17 0.07 -3.55
CA ARG A 156 10.84 0.87 -4.58
C ARG A 156 11.79 0.03 -5.44
N ALA A 157 12.58 -0.85 -4.84
CA ALA A 157 13.46 -1.75 -5.61
C ALA A 157 12.65 -2.60 -6.59
N GLU A 158 11.48 -3.07 -6.17
CA GLU A 158 10.59 -3.88 -7.00
C GLU A 158 9.82 -3.05 -8.03
N GLU A 159 9.60 -1.76 -7.80
CA GLU A 159 9.06 -0.84 -8.81
C GLU A 159 10.13 -0.55 -9.88
N GLU A 160 11.38 -0.32 -9.47
CA GLU A 160 12.52 -0.02 -10.36
C GLU A 160 12.99 -1.25 -11.17
N ASP A 161 12.79 -2.48 -10.68
CA ASP A 161 13.16 -3.72 -11.41
C ASP A 161 12.39 -3.89 -12.74
N PHE A 162 11.22 -3.24 -12.91
CA PHE A 162 10.48 -3.26 -14.19
C PHE A 162 11.03 -2.27 -15.21
N ASP A 163 11.73 -1.21 -14.77
CA ASP A 163 12.32 -0.21 -15.66
C ASP A 163 13.56 -0.75 -16.38
N GLU A 164 14.28 -1.71 -15.77
CA GLU A 164 15.49 -2.32 -16.37
C GLU A 164 15.19 -3.41 -17.42
N GLU A 165 13.98 -4.01 -17.42
CA GLU A 165 13.62 -5.04 -18.40
C GLU A 165 13.29 -4.49 -19.81
N GLU A 166 12.94 -3.20 -19.95
CA GLU A 166 12.70 -2.57 -21.26
C GLU A 166 14.00 -2.12 -21.98
N GLU A 167 15.11 -1.87 -21.26
CA GLU A 167 16.37 -1.43 -21.87
C GLU A 167 17.22 -2.57 -22.48
N THR A 168 16.83 -3.83 -22.31
CA THR A 168 17.64 -4.99 -22.74
C THR A 168 17.24 -5.59 -24.11
N GLU A 169 16.24 -5.02 -24.80
CA GLU A 169 15.78 -5.47 -26.12
C GLU A 169 16.21 -4.59 -27.32
N GLU A 170 17.27 -3.78 -27.21
CA GLU A 170 17.92 -3.11 -28.37
C GLU A 170 19.20 -3.81 -28.90
#